data_AF-A0A2V8V0Z9-F1
#
_entry.id   AF-A0A2V8V0Z9-F1
#
_cell.length_a   1.000
_cell.length_b   1.000
_cell.length_c   1.000
_cell.angle_alpha   90.00
_cell.angle_beta   90.00
_cell.angle_gamma   90.00
#
_symmetry.space_group_name_H-M   'P 1'
#
loop_
_entity.id
_entity.type
_entity.pdbx_description
1 polymer ?
#
loop_
_entity_poly.entity_id
_entity_poly.type
_entity_poly.pdbx_seq_one_letter_code
_entity_poly.pdbx_strand_id
1 'polypeptide(L)'
;MAKVKTLSEAETARRRAVTGLRNLGRDDDADRIDSLSAREYADEKGFEIIKNPRTRKRFMAKRVITREEVQAELEELRSENEELQVENQDLQDQIDAVAEAIGVEEEEEEEEEDEDENGGNGDY
;
A
#
# COMPACT_ATOMS: atom_id res chain seq x y z
N MET A 1 -23.15 -2.84 1.47
CA MET A 1 -21.73 -2.51 1.72
C MET A 1 -21.19 -3.55 2.69
N ALA A 2 -20.36 -4.48 2.22
CA ALA A 2 -19.71 -5.46 3.10
C ALA A 2 -18.70 -4.74 4.01
N LYS A 3 -18.58 -5.17 5.27
CA LYS A 3 -17.62 -4.57 6.20
C LYS A 3 -16.24 -5.11 5.90
N VAL A 4 -15.29 -4.24 5.59
CA VAL A 4 -13.93 -4.66 5.22
C VAL A 4 -13.02 -4.68 6.44
N LYS A 5 -12.25 -5.76 6.64
CA LYS A 5 -11.33 -5.95 7.77
C LYS A 5 -9.97 -6.44 7.29
N THR A 6 -8.90 -6.15 8.02
CA THR A 6 -7.65 -6.90 7.81
C THR A 6 -7.73 -8.28 8.46
N LEU A 7 -6.81 -9.18 8.12
CA LEU A 7 -6.72 -10.52 8.73
C LEU A 7 -6.57 -10.43 10.26
N SER A 8 -5.69 -9.55 10.75
CA SER A 8 -5.46 -9.32 12.18
C SER A 8 -6.71 -8.78 12.90
N GLU A 9 -7.47 -7.90 12.24
CA GLU A 9 -8.73 -7.38 12.80
C GLU A 9 -9.84 -8.43 12.81
N ALA A 10 -9.90 -9.30 11.79
CA ALA A 10 -10.83 -10.42 11.74
C ALA A 10 -10.52 -11.43 12.86
N GLU A 11 -9.24 -11.73 13.09
CA GLU A 11 -8.80 -12.59 14.19
C GLU A 11 -9.13 -11.98 15.57
N THR A 12 -8.87 -10.69 15.74
CA THR A 12 -9.23 -9.96 16.96
C THR A 12 -10.74 -9.97 17.20
N ALA A 13 -11.54 -9.80 16.15
CA ALA A 13 -12.99 -9.87 16.23
C ALA A 13 -13.47 -11.29 16.57
N ARG A 14 -12.83 -12.33 16.02
CA ARG A 14 -13.10 -13.75 16.35
C ARG A 14 -12.87 -14.00 17.84
N ARG A 15 -11.68 -13.65 18.36
CA ARG A 15 -11.33 -13.82 19.78
C ARG A 15 -12.31 -13.10 20.70
N ARG A 16 -12.70 -11.86 20.37
CA ARG A 16 -13.70 -11.11 21.14
C ARG A 16 -15.07 -11.78 21.12
N ALA A 17 -15.47 -12.38 20.01
CA ALA A 17 -16.72 -13.13 19.92
C ALA A 17 -16.70 -14.38 20.79
N VAL A 18 -15.59 -15.15 20.79
CA VAL A 18 -15.40 -16.31 21.68
C VAL A 18 -15.52 -15.88 23.15
N THR A 19 -14.80 -14.84 23.56
CA THR A 19 -14.87 -14.33 24.94
C THR A 19 -16.28 -13.86 25.30
N GLY A 20 -16.95 -13.14 24.39
CA GLY A 20 -18.31 -12.68 24.61
C GLY A 20 -19.32 -13.82 24.76
N LEU A 21 -19.19 -14.88 23.96
CA LEU A 21 -20.07 -16.06 24.01
C LEU A 21 -19.87 -16.86 25.30
N ARG A 22 -18.62 -17.05 25.75
CA ARG A 22 -18.32 -17.67 27.05
C ARG A 22 -18.89 -16.87 28.22
N ASN A 23 -18.78 -15.54 28.18
CA ASN A 23 -19.37 -14.68 29.21
C ASN A 23 -20.91 -14.74 29.25
N LEU A 24 -21.54 -15.12 28.14
CA LEU A 24 -22.99 -15.32 28.03
C LEU A 24 -23.42 -16.76 28.36
N GLY A 25 -22.49 -17.65 28.72
CA GLY A 25 -22.75 -19.07 28.98
C GLY A 25 -23.10 -19.87 27.71
N ARG A 26 -22.70 -19.39 26.53
CA ARG A 26 -22.88 -20.06 25.24
C ARG A 26 -21.58 -20.74 24.81
N ASP A 27 -21.16 -21.72 25.59
CA ASP A 27 -19.86 -22.36 25.43
C ASP A 27 -19.76 -23.17 24.13
N ASP A 28 -20.83 -23.87 23.73
CA ASP A 28 -20.88 -24.63 22.47
C ASP A 28 -20.67 -23.73 21.24
N ASP A 29 -21.30 -22.55 21.24
CA ASP A 29 -21.14 -21.58 20.17
C ASP A 29 -19.74 -20.94 20.21
N ALA A 30 -19.18 -20.73 21.40
CA ALA A 30 -17.84 -20.19 21.56
C ALA A 30 -16.79 -21.15 20.99
N ASP A 31 -16.90 -22.44 21.27
CA ASP A 31 -15.97 -23.47 20.81
C ASP A 31 -16.07 -23.67 19.29
N ARG A 32 -17.29 -23.60 18.73
CA ARG A 32 -17.48 -23.55 17.29
C ARG A 32 -16.73 -22.38 16.67
N ILE A 33 -16.87 -21.17 17.20
CA ILE A 33 -16.19 -19.98 16.66
C ILE A 33 -14.67 -20.05 16.86
N ASP A 34 -14.20 -20.65 17.95
CA ASP A 34 -12.76 -20.79 18.21
C ASP A 34 -12.09 -21.77 17.26
N SER A 35 -12.82 -22.81 16.83
CA SER A 35 -12.36 -23.77 15.82
C SER A 35 -12.20 -23.18 14.41
N LEU A 36 -12.90 -22.07 14.12
CA LEU A 36 -12.81 -21.41 12.82
C LEU A 36 -11.52 -20.62 12.68
N SER A 37 -10.92 -20.62 11.49
CA SER A 37 -9.88 -19.66 11.15
C SER A 37 -10.44 -18.23 11.07
N ALA A 38 -9.56 -17.22 11.13
CA ALA A 38 -9.97 -15.82 11.00
C ALA A 38 -10.64 -15.52 9.65
N ARG A 39 -10.32 -16.29 8.60
CA ARG A 39 -10.95 -16.17 7.27
C ARG A 39 -12.34 -16.78 7.26
N GLU A 40 -12.49 -18.00 7.77
CA GLU A 40 -13.81 -18.65 7.84
C GLU A 40 -14.79 -17.88 8.74
N TYR A 41 -14.29 -17.32 9.85
CA TYR A 41 -15.08 -16.43 10.69
C TYR A 41 -15.49 -15.14 9.95
N ALA A 42 -14.61 -14.62 9.08
CA ALA A 42 -14.91 -13.46 8.26
C ALA A 42 -16.00 -13.76 7.23
N ASP A 43 -15.90 -14.90 6.54
CA ASP A 43 -16.89 -15.35 5.57
C ASP A 43 -18.26 -15.56 6.22
N GLU A 44 -18.32 -16.20 7.40
CA GLU A 44 -19.57 -16.40 8.14
C GLU A 44 -20.24 -15.07 8.56
N LYS A 45 -19.44 -14.03 8.84
CA LYS A 45 -19.95 -12.71 9.26
C LYS A 45 -20.06 -11.70 8.12
N GLY A 46 -19.72 -12.08 6.89
CA GLY A 46 -19.74 -11.20 5.72
C GLY A 46 -18.69 -10.07 5.79
N PHE A 47 -17.52 -10.36 6.36
CA PHE A 47 -16.36 -9.47 6.31
C PHE A 47 -15.49 -9.79 5.10
N GLU A 48 -15.09 -8.77 4.35
CA GLU A 48 -14.07 -8.94 3.31
C GLU A 48 -12.68 -8.74 3.93
N ILE A 49 -11.78 -9.72 3.78
CA ILE A 49 -10.41 -9.62 4.27
C ILE A 49 -9.52 -8.92 3.25
N ILE A 50 -9.06 -7.72 3.59
CA ILE A 50 -8.05 -6.98 2.81
C ILE A 50 -6.66 -7.18 3.37
N LYS A 51 -5.67 -7.32 2.48
CA LYS A 51 -4.25 -7.38 2.85
C LYS A 51 -3.67 -6.00 3.16
N ASN A 52 -4.08 -4.97 2.40
CA ASN A 52 -3.55 -3.61 2.55
C ASN A 52 -4.57 -2.71 3.27
N PRO A 53 -4.38 -2.37 4.56
CA PRO A 53 -5.30 -1.50 5.29
C PRO A 53 -5.38 -0.07 4.74
N ARG A 54 -4.40 0.38 3.93
CA ARG A 54 -4.41 1.72 3.32
C ARG A 54 -5.51 1.88 2.25
N THR A 55 -6.08 0.78 1.75
CA THR A 55 -7.21 0.81 0.79
C THR A 55 -8.56 1.02 1.46
N ARG A 56 -8.63 1.01 2.80
CA ARG A 56 -9.75 1.58 3.55
C ARG A 56 -9.69 3.09 3.38
N LYS A 57 -10.03 3.57 2.18
CA LYS A 57 -10.21 4.99 1.87
C LYS A 57 -11.11 5.56 2.95
N ARG A 58 -10.48 6.29 3.85
CA ARG A 58 -11.16 7.12 4.83
C ARG A 58 -11.99 8.10 4.00
N PHE A 59 -13.31 7.88 3.93
CA PHE A 59 -14.23 8.97 3.62
C PHE A 59 -14.25 9.91 4.83
N MET A 60 -13.10 10.53 5.13
CA MET A 60 -13.10 11.77 5.87
C MET A 60 -13.70 12.80 4.92
N ALA A 61 -14.56 13.67 5.43
CA ALA A 61 -14.92 14.88 4.69
C ALA A 61 -13.61 15.51 4.23
N LYS A 62 -13.42 15.67 2.91
CA LYS A 62 -12.26 16.37 2.39
C LYS A 62 -12.25 17.74 3.07
N ARG A 63 -11.23 17.99 3.90
CA ARG A 63 -10.92 19.36 4.33
C ARG A 63 -10.84 20.18 3.04
N VAL A 64 -11.60 21.27 2.96
CA VAL A 64 -11.47 22.19 1.83
C VAL A 64 -10.12 22.86 2.04
N ILE A 65 -9.09 22.32 1.39
CA ILE A 65 -7.75 22.86 1.41
C ILE A 65 -7.81 24.22 0.71
N THR A 66 -7.31 25.27 1.34
CA THR A 66 -7.30 26.61 0.74
C THR A 66 -6.23 26.69 -0.36
N ARG A 67 -6.36 27.65 -1.28
CA ARG A 67 -5.34 27.88 -2.32
C ARG A 67 -3.96 28.17 -1.71
N GLU A 68 -3.92 28.84 -0.56
CA GLU A 68 -2.70 29.17 0.17
C GLU A 68 -2.06 27.91 0.78
N GLU A 69 -2.85 27.02 1.37
CA GLU A 69 -2.35 25.74 1.90
C GLU A 69 -1.76 24.87 0.77
N VAL A 70 -2.41 24.80 -0.41
CA VAL A 70 -1.87 24.09 -1.57
C VAL A 70 -0.57 24.74 -2.09
N GLN A 71 -0.50 26.07 -2.09
CA GLN A 71 0.71 26.77 -2.54
C GLN A 71 1.90 26.54 -1.61
N ALA A 72 1.66 26.56 -0.30
CA ALA A 72 2.69 26.25 0.69
C ALA A 72 3.19 24.80 0.54
N GLU A 73 2.28 23.84 0.39
CA GLU A 73 2.64 22.42 0.17
C GLU A 73 3.44 22.24 -1.14
N LEU A 74 3.08 22.97 -2.20
CA LEU A 74 3.83 22.92 -3.46
C LEU A 74 5.24 23.51 -3.32
N GLU A 75 5.42 24.56 -2.53
CA GLU A 75 6.72 25.18 -2.31
C GLU A 75 7.61 24.28 -1.45
N GLU A 76 7.07 23.69 -0.40
CA GLU A 76 7.76 22.70 0.45
C GLU A 76 8.19 21.48 -0.38
N LEU A 77 7.27 20.88 -1.15
CA LEU A 77 7.59 19.74 -2.01
C LEU A 77 8.60 20.07 -3.10
N ARG A 78 8.64 21.30 -3.59
CA ARG A 78 9.67 21.73 -4.56
C ARG A 78 11.03 21.84 -3.91
N SER A 79 11.11 22.44 -2.72
CA SER A 79 12.34 22.51 -1.93
C SER A 79 12.87 21.11 -1.61
N GLU A 80 12.00 20.20 -1.17
CA GLU A 80 12.39 18.81 -0.90
C GLU A 80 12.88 18.09 -2.17
N ASN A 81 12.22 18.31 -3.33
CA ASN A 81 12.70 17.75 -4.59
C ASN A 81 14.07 18.30 -4.99
N GLU A 82 14.33 19.60 -4.81
CA GLU A 82 15.63 20.20 -5.10
C GLU A 82 16.72 19.61 -4.20
N GLU A 83 16.45 19.46 -2.90
CA GLU A 83 17.37 18.82 -1.95
C GLU A 83 17.66 17.35 -2.34
N LEU A 84 16.62 16.59 -2.67
CA LEU A 84 16.77 15.19 -3.10
C LEU A 84 17.52 15.07 -4.44
N GLN A 85 17.34 16.01 -5.37
CA GLN A 85 18.09 16.02 -6.63
C GLN A 85 19.58 16.28 -6.40
N VAL A 86 19.91 17.20 -5.50
CA VAL A 86 21.30 17.44 -5.09
C VAL A 86 21.89 16.20 -4.43
N GLU A 87 21.18 15.57 -3.48
CA GLU A 87 21.68 14.36 -2.82
C GLU A 87 21.87 13.21 -3.81
N ASN A 88 20.96 13.02 -4.77
CA ASN A 88 21.12 12.01 -5.80
C ASN A 88 22.34 12.28 -6.68
N GLN A 89 22.57 13.53 -7.09
CA GLN A 89 23.76 13.89 -7.86
C GLN A 89 25.03 13.62 -7.05
N ASP A 90 25.07 14.04 -5.79
CA ASP A 90 26.23 13.81 -4.91
C ASP A 90 26.50 12.31 -4.70
N LEU A 91 25.45 11.48 -4.66
CA LEU A 91 25.57 10.03 -4.56
C LEU A 91 26.03 9.41 -5.88
N GLN A 92 25.56 9.90 -7.02
CA GLN A 92 26.02 9.48 -8.35
C GLN A 92 27.51 9.80 -8.52
N ASP A 93 27.91 11.04 -8.22
CA ASP A 93 29.33 11.44 -8.26
C ASP A 93 30.21 10.54 -7.37
N GLN A 94 29.70 10.10 -6.21
CA GLN A 94 30.38 9.14 -5.34
C GLN A 94 30.44 7.73 -5.93
N ILE A 95 29.35 7.27 -6.56
CA ILE A 95 29.31 5.97 -7.23
C ILE A 95 30.31 5.96 -8.39
N ASP A 96 30.34 7.02 -9.20
CA ASP A 96 31.23 7.14 -10.35
C ASP A 96 32.70 7.19 -9.89
N ALA A 97 33.00 7.95 -8.83
CA ALA A 97 34.33 7.98 -8.24
C ALA A 97 34.77 6.61 -7.68
N VAL A 98 33.84 5.84 -7.11
CA VAL A 98 34.12 4.47 -6.66
C VAL A 98 34.28 3.53 -7.85
N ALA A 99 33.44 3.63 -8.88
CA ALA A 99 33.50 2.84 -10.11
C ALA A 99 34.83 3.03 -10.83
N GLU A 100 35.29 4.29 -10.96
CA GLU A 100 36.62 4.62 -11.47
C GLU A 100 37.72 3.96 -10.63
N ALA A 101 37.63 4.02 -9.30
CA ALA A 101 38.64 3.47 -8.40
C ALA A 101 38.74 1.93 -8.45
N ILE A 102 37.63 1.24 -8.71
CA ILE A 102 37.59 -0.24 -8.82
C ILE A 102 37.69 -0.74 -10.27
N GLY A 103 37.73 0.16 -11.25
CA GLY A 103 37.83 -0.16 -12.68
C GLY A 103 36.58 -0.82 -13.25
N VAL A 104 35.39 -0.46 -12.75
CA VAL A 104 34.12 -0.84 -13.37
C VAL A 104 33.84 0.16 -14.48
N GLU A 105 33.90 -0.29 -15.73
CA GLU A 105 33.43 0.47 -16.88
C GLU A 105 31.89 0.51 -16.82
N GLU A 106 31.31 1.71 -16.90
CA GLU A 106 29.87 1.88 -17.07
C GLU A 106 29.45 1.17 -18.37
N GLU A 107 28.69 0.08 -18.26
CA GLU A 107 28.01 -0.50 -19.41
C GLU A 107 26.96 0.53 -19.84
N GLU A 108 27.21 1.22 -20.96
CA GLU A 108 26.21 2.07 -21.61
C GLU A 108 24.95 1.23 -21.81
N GLU A 109 23.87 1.55 -21.09
CA GLU A 109 22.57 0.93 -21.30
C GLU A 109 22.16 1.24 -22.75
N GLU A 110 22.26 0.24 -23.62
CA GLU A 110 21.68 0.31 -24.96
C GLU A 110 20.19 0.62 -24.79
N GLU A 111 19.78 1.85 -25.13
CA GLU A 111 18.38 2.20 -25.28
C GLU A 111 17.79 1.24 -26.32
N GLU A 112 17.06 0.22 -25.88
CA GLU A 112 16.23 -0.56 -26.78
C GLU A 112 15.20 0.41 -27.36
N GLU A 113 15.38 0.76 -28.64
CA GLU A 113 14.39 1.47 -29.43
C GLU A 113 13.10 0.64 -29.40
N ASP A 114 12.15 1.05 -28.55
CA ASP A 114 10.77 0.57 -28.60
C ASP A 114 10.22 0.90 -30.00
N GLU A 115 10.30 -0.07 -30.91
CA GLU A 115 9.59 -0.04 -32.18
C GLU A 115 8.08 -0.04 -31.88
N ASP A 116 7.51 1.17 -31.82
CA ASP A 116 6.08 1.43 -31.90
C ASP A 116 5.52 0.79 -33.18
N GLU A 117 5.13 -0.49 -33.12
CA GLU A 117 4.27 -1.12 -34.12
C GLU A 117 2.85 -0.52 -34.02
N ASN A 118 2.71 0.67 -34.58
CA ASN A 118 1.44 1.21 -35.03
C ASN A 118 0.90 0.35 -36.18
N GLY A 119 0.17 -0.70 -35.83
CA GLY A 119 -0.32 -1.73 -36.73
C GLY A 119 -1.83 -1.97 -36.69
N GLY A 120 -2.63 -0.98 -37.11
CA GLY A 120 -3.79 -1.27 -37.96
C GLY A 120 -5.17 -1.44 -37.31
N ASN A 121 -6.11 -0.64 -37.83
CA ASN A 121 -7.56 -0.80 -37.71
C ASN A 121 -8.05 -2.22 -38.04
N GLY A 122 -9.08 -2.66 -37.32
CA GLY A 122 -9.88 -3.83 -37.68
C GLY A 122 -11.26 -3.78 -37.02
N ASP A 123 -12.20 -3.12 -37.69
CA ASP A 123 -13.65 -3.25 -37.46
C ASP A 123 -14.07 -4.72 -37.45
N TYR A 124 -14.73 -5.19 -36.39
CA TYR A 124 -15.74 -6.26 -36.39
C TYR A 124 -16.73 -6.07 -35.24
#